data_AF-A0A445FKV9-F1
#
_entry.id   AF-A0A445FKV9-F1
#
_cell.length_a   1.000
_cell.length_b   1.000
_cell.length_c   1.000
_cell.angle_alpha   90.00
_cell.angle_beta   90.00
_cell.angle_gamma   90.00
#
_symmetry.space_group_name_H-M   'P 1'
#
loop_
_entity.id
_entity.type
_entity.pdbx_description
1 polymer ?
#
loop_
_entity_poly.entity_id
_entity_poly.type
_entity_poly.pdbx_seq_one_letter_code
_entity_poly.pdbx_strand_id
1 'polypeptide(L)'
;MLQEELLIQEGILFDPSSVEEESDIEDLTLQAISSLQAAMEKLTATVDELKGENSILKAKVDASMESLFYKGAENRSIFQNMVSVDAMDLPFLNAYLDSLGLPNFRKGSNFAAAAATILPATASSLCPFSFGVQVSQFLRFKARALELIAKGRKFDKYVPDENIFEKGLYMFDIGQNDLAGAFYSKTLDQILASIPTILLELEKGIKNLYDQGARYFWIHNTGPLGCLPQNIAKFGTDSSKLDGLGCVSSHNQAAKTFNLQLRALCTKLQGQYPDSNVTYVDIFTIKSSLIANYSRYGFEQPIMACCGYGGPPLNYDSRVSCGETKTFNGTTITAKACNDSSEYISWDGIHYTETANQYVASQILTGKYSDPPFSDKMPFLLKLKF
;
A
#
# COMPACT_ATOMS: atom_id res chain seq x y z
N MET A 1 46.59 -10.00 -21.99
CA MET A 1 46.51 -9.34 -23.32
C MET A 1 45.45 -8.24 -23.36
N LEU A 2 44.17 -8.47 -23.69
CA LEU A 2 43.21 -7.35 -23.89
C LEU A 2 42.98 -6.43 -22.66
N GLN A 3 43.08 -6.97 -21.44
CA GLN A 3 42.89 -6.17 -20.22
C GLN A 3 44.17 -5.40 -19.82
N GLU A 4 45.35 -5.94 -20.12
CA GLU A 4 46.63 -5.25 -19.87
C GLU A 4 46.85 -4.11 -20.87
N GLU A 5 46.53 -4.33 -22.15
CA GLU A 5 46.63 -3.28 -23.19
C GLU A 5 45.68 -2.11 -22.91
N LEU A 6 44.47 -2.38 -22.42
CA LEU A 6 43.50 -1.33 -22.04
C LEU A 6 44.00 -0.51 -20.85
N LEU A 7 44.66 -1.17 -19.88
CA LEU A 7 45.23 -0.49 -18.71
C LEU A 7 46.48 0.32 -19.06
N ILE A 8 47.23 -0.07 -20.09
CA ILE A 8 48.35 0.72 -20.63
C ILE A 8 47.83 1.95 -21.41
N GLN A 9 46.76 1.82 -22.21
CA GLN A 9 46.16 2.95 -22.93
C GLN A 9 45.52 4.01 -22.02
N GLU A 10 44.93 3.60 -20.90
CA GLU A 10 44.34 4.50 -19.90
C GLU A 10 45.39 5.06 -18.92
N GLY A 11 46.68 4.73 -19.10
CA GLY A 11 47.79 5.23 -18.28
C GLY A 11 47.89 4.65 -16.87
N ILE A 12 47.26 3.50 -16.62
CA ILE A 12 47.17 2.83 -15.31
C ILE A 12 48.29 1.79 -15.12
N LEU A 13 48.73 1.13 -16.19
CA LEU A 13 49.84 0.17 -16.21
C LEU A 13 50.90 0.61 -17.23
N PHE A 14 52.16 0.24 -16.96
CA PHE A 14 53.31 0.63 -17.75
C PHE A 14 53.63 -0.39 -18.87
N ASP A 15 54.17 0.06 -20.02
CA ASP A 15 54.71 -0.79 -21.09
C ASP A 15 56.22 -1.00 -20.88
N PRO A 16 56.67 -2.19 -20.44
CA PRO A 16 58.08 -2.47 -20.11
C PRO A 16 59.06 -2.35 -21.28
N SER A 17 58.57 -2.24 -22.51
CA SER A 17 59.40 -2.28 -23.73
C SER A 17 59.97 -0.93 -24.16
N SER A 18 59.65 0.17 -23.47
CA SER A 18 59.98 1.55 -23.89
C SER A 18 61.09 2.27 -23.09
N VAL A 19 61.91 1.58 -22.29
CA VAL A 19 62.88 2.23 -21.38
C VAL A 19 64.32 1.80 -21.70
N GLU A 20 65.23 2.78 -21.88
CA GLU A 20 66.65 2.53 -22.21
C GLU A 20 67.62 2.65 -21.01
N GLU A 21 67.21 3.18 -19.84
CA GLU A 21 68.07 3.27 -18.63
C GLU A 21 67.34 2.96 -17.29
N GLU A 22 68.08 2.45 -16.30
CA GLU A 22 67.58 1.93 -15.01
C GLU A 22 66.98 3.02 -14.09
N SER A 23 67.41 4.29 -14.24
CA SER A 23 66.84 5.44 -13.49
C SER A 23 65.43 5.81 -13.93
N ASP A 24 65.07 5.57 -15.18
CA ASP A 24 63.75 5.89 -15.72
C ASP A 24 62.69 4.90 -15.21
N ILE A 25 63.09 3.65 -14.92
CA ILE A 25 62.22 2.63 -14.33
C ILE A 25 61.80 3.02 -12.92
N GLU A 26 62.71 3.60 -12.12
CA GLU A 26 62.42 3.98 -10.74
C GLU A 26 61.42 5.15 -10.67
N ASP A 27 61.55 6.13 -11.57
CA ASP A 27 60.64 7.29 -11.67
C ASP A 27 59.25 6.87 -12.19
N LEU A 28 59.20 5.97 -13.18
CA LEU A 28 57.96 5.38 -13.69
C LEU A 28 57.25 4.52 -12.64
N THR A 29 58.00 3.76 -11.83
CA THR A 29 57.44 2.96 -10.73
C THR A 29 56.85 3.88 -9.65
N LEU A 30 57.52 4.98 -9.33
CA LEU A 30 57.02 5.98 -8.39
C LEU A 30 55.71 6.62 -8.88
N GLN A 31 55.63 6.93 -10.19
CA GLN A 31 54.46 7.51 -10.82
C GLN A 31 53.27 6.54 -10.84
N ALA A 32 53.52 5.25 -11.09
CA ALA A 32 52.50 4.20 -11.01
C ALA A 32 51.98 4.00 -9.59
N ILE A 33 52.87 4.01 -8.58
CA ILE A 33 52.50 3.94 -7.15
C ILE A 33 51.63 5.13 -6.76
N SER A 34 52.01 6.35 -7.17
CA SER A 34 51.24 7.57 -6.88
C SER A 34 49.84 7.52 -7.52
N SER A 35 49.75 7.04 -8.76
CA SER A 35 48.47 6.90 -9.47
C SER A 35 47.56 5.86 -8.81
N LEU A 36 48.12 4.74 -8.34
CA LEU A 36 47.39 3.72 -7.59
C LEU A 36 46.90 4.23 -6.23
N GLN A 37 47.72 5.03 -5.52
CA GLN A 37 47.31 5.67 -4.27
C GLN A 37 46.15 6.62 -4.48
N ALA A 38 46.20 7.48 -5.51
CA ALA A 38 45.11 8.39 -5.84
C ALA A 38 43.81 7.66 -6.21
N ALA A 39 43.92 6.55 -6.97
CA ALA A 39 42.78 5.71 -7.29
C ALA A 39 42.16 5.04 -6.04
N MET A 40 43.01 4.58 -5.11
CA MET A 40 42.59 3.96 -3.86
C MET A 40 41.90 4.97 -2.92
N GLU A 41 42.39 6.21 -2.85
CA GLU A 41 41.73 7.30 -2.10
C GLU A 41 40.36 7.63 -2.67
N LYS A 42 40.23 7.72 -4.00
CA LYS A 42 38.94 7.96 -4.67
C LYS A 42 37.94 6.83 -4.43
N LEU A 43 38.41 5.58 -4.46
CA LEU A 43 37.58 4.42 -4.15
C LEU A 43 37.13 4.43 -2.68
N THR A 44 38.02 4.78 -1.76
CA THR A 44 37.71 4.91 -0.33
C THR A 44 36.64 5.96 -0.08
N ALA A 45 36.78 7.15 -0.69
CA ALA A 45 35.78 8.22 -0.60
C ALA A 45 34.39 7.77 -1.11
N THR A 46 34.36 7.05 -2.24
CA THR A 46 33.11 6.50 -2.82
C THR A 46 32.46 5.47 -1.88
N VAL A 47 33.26 4.60 -1.27
CA VAL A 47 32.77 3.60 -0.31
C VAL A 47 32.18 4.28 0.93
N ASP A 48 32.80 5.34 1.42
CA ASP A 48 32.31 6.06 2.59
C ASP A 48 31.04 6.87 2.29
N GLU A 49 30.90 7.43 1.08
CA GLU A 49 29.64 8.02 0.60
C GLU A 49 28.51 6.97 0.57
N LEU A 50 28.77 5.80 -0.03
CA LEU A 50 27.80 4.70 -0.08
C LEU A 50 27.42 4.19 1.32
N LYS A 51 28.37 4.12 2.27
CA LYS A 51 28.05 3.78 3.67
C LYS A 51 27.14 4.84 4.29
N GLY A 52 27.39 6.12 4.00
CA GLY A 52 26.55 7.24 4.45
C GLY A 52 25.11 7.09 3.94
N GLU A 53 24.95 6.91 2.63
CA GLU A 53 23.63 6.70 2.00
C GLU A 53 22.92 5.48 2.58
N ASN A 54 23.64 4.37 2.79
CA ASN A 54 23.08 3.14 3.35
C ASN A 54 22.66 3.30 4.82
N SER A 55 23.39 4.12 5.60
CA SER A 55 22.98 4.47 6.97
C SER A 55 21.69 5.29 7.01
N ILE A 56 21.53 6.23 6.07
CA ILE A 56 20.32 7.05 5.92
C ILE A 56 19.13 6.18 5.48
N LEU A 57 19.36 5.28 4.51
CA LEU A 57 18.36 4.31 4.08
C LEU A 57 17.94 3.40 5.24
N LYS A 58 18.90 2.91 6.03
CA LYS A 58 18.61 2.10 7.21
C LYS A 58 17.78 2.89 8.25
N ALA A 59 18.14 4.12 8.55
CA ALA A 59 17.37 4.98 9.45
C ALA A 59 15.95 5.26 8.92
N LYS A 60 15.78 5.43 7.59
CA LYS A 60 14.46 5.58 6.96
C LYS A 60 13.64 4.28 7.03
N VAL A 61 14.27 3.13 6.84
CA VAL A 61 13.64 1.82 7.00
C VAL A 61 13.23 1.60 8.45
N ASP A 62 14.11 1.92 9.41
CA ASP A 62 13.83 1.80 10.84
C ASP A 62 12.71 2.76 11.28
N ALA A 63 12.68 4.00 10.79
CA ALA A 63 11.60 4.95 11.05
C ALA A 63 10.28 4.53 10.38
N SER A 64 10.35 3.98 9.16
CA SER A 64 9.17 3.43 8.48
C SER A 64 8.65 2.19 9.21
N MET A 65 9.55 1.33 9.70
CA MET A 65 9.26 0.19 10.56
C MET A 65 8.61 0.66 11.87
N GLU A 66 9.18 1.64 12.58
CA GLU A 66 8.56 2.20 13.79
C GLU A 66 7.17 2.78 13.52
N SER A 67 6.97 3.42 12.36
CA SER A 67 5.64 3.90 11.93
C SER A 67 4.68 2.77 11.56
N LEU A 68 5.21 1.60 11.15
CA LEU A 68 4.51 0.34 10.89
C LEU A 68 4.34 -0.53 12.16
N PHE A 69 4.89 -0.12 13.30
CA PHE A 69 4.74 -0.82 14.58
C PHE A 69 3.97 0.01 15.62
N TYR A 70 3.60 1.26 15.31
CA TYR A 70 2.81 2.10 16.21
C TYR A 70 1.33 1.70 16.13
N LYS A 71 1.02 0.70 16.97
CA LYS A 71 -0.29 0.19 17.36
C LYS A 71 -1.39 1.27 17.40
N GLY A 72 -2.42 1.07 16.57
CA GLY A 72 -3.74 1.67 16.77
C GLY A 72 -4.50 2.08 15.51
N ALA A 73 -3.83 2.20 14.36
CA ALA A 73 -4.45 2.69 13.12
C ALA A 73 -4.22 1.87 11.85
N GLU A 74 -3.29 0.92 11.86
CA GLU A 74 -2.74 0.31 10.65
C GLU A 74 -3.66 -0.59 9.82
N ASN A 75 -4.87 -0.90 10.28
CA ASN A 75 -5.69 -1.92 9.64
C ASN A 75 -7.12 -1.49 9.32
N ARG A 76 -7.50 -0.21 9.30
CA ARG A 76 -8.93 0.15 9.17
C ARG A 76 -9.55 0.09 7.75
N SER A 77 -8.78 0.16 6.65
CA SER A 77 -9.30 -0.21 5.31
C SER A 77 -9.38 -1.74 5.17
N ILE A 78 -8.37 -2.43 5.69
CA ILE A 78 -8.34 -3.89 5.86
C ILE A 78 -9.50 -4.35 6.77
N PHE A 79 -9.93 -3.52 7.73
CA PHE A 79 -11.02 -3.79 8.65
C PHE A 79 -12.35 -3.95 7.92
N GLN A 80 -12.61 -3.19 6.85
CA GLN A 80 -13.79 -3.38 6.02
C GLN A 80 -13.82 -4.77 5.37
N ASN A 81 -12.67 -5.21 4.86
CA ASN A 81 -12.53 -6.55 4.29
C ASN A 81 -12.65 -7.60 5.40
N MET A 82 -12.00 -7.39 6.55
CA MET A 82 -12.07 -8.23 7.75
C MET A 82 -13.49 -8.40 8.28
N VAL A 83 -14.29 -7.32 8.32
CA VAL A 83 -15.71 -7.37 8.70
C VAL A 83 -16.53 -8.08 7.63
N SER A 84 -16.19 -7.91 6.35
CA SER A 84 -16.86 -8.66 5.27
C SER A 84 -16.59 -10.16 5.38
N VAL A 85 -15.37 -10.60 5.75
CA VAL A 85 -15.07 -12.01 6.01
C VAL A 85 -15.73 -12.51 7.29
N ASP A 86 -15.73 -11.73 8.38
CA ASP A 86 -16.40 -12.08 9.65
C ASP A 86 -17.90 -12.30 9.44
N ALA A 87 -18.55 -11.42 8.66
CA ALA A 87 -19.95 -11.54 8.27
C ALA A 87 -20.26 -12.75 7.35
N MET A 88 -19.24 -13.34 6.73
CA MET A 88 -19.33 -14.60 5.97
C MET A 88 -18.99 -15.83 6.83
N ASP A 89 -18.91 -15.69 8.16
CA ASP A 89 -18.44 -16.71 9.10
C ASP A 89 -17.00 -17.21 8.81
N LEU A 90 -16.16 -16.36 8.21
CA LEU A 90 -14.74 -16.64 7.96
C LEU A 90 -13.88 -15.97 9.03
N PRO A 91 -12.85 -16.68 9.57
CA PRO A 91 -12.04 -16.13 10.64
C PRO A 91 -11.17 -14.97 10.15
N PHE A 92 -10.87 -14.04 11.06
CA PHE A 92 -9.85 -13.02 10.81
C PHE A 92 -8.53 -13.66 10.36
N LEU A 93 -7.96 -13.09 9.30
CA LEU A 93 -6.71 -13.57 8.72
C LEU A 93 -5.52 -13.02 9.50
N ASN A 94 -4.55 -13.88 9.79
CA ASN A 94 -3.27 -13.46 10.36
C ASN A 94 -2.48 -12.65 9.32
N ALA A 95 -1.79 -11.60 9.77
CA ALA A 95 -0.88 -10.85 8.91
C ALA A 95 0.31 -11.72 8.50
N TYR A 96 0.73 -11.63 7.24
CA TYR A 96 1.82 -12.44 6.70
C TYR A 96 3.16 -12.21 7.44
N LEU A 97 3.41 -10.99 7.92
CA LEU A 97 4.63 -10.61 8.62
C LEU A 97 4.52 -10.72 10.15
N ASP A 98 3.44 -11.27 10.69
CA ASP A 98 3.31 -11.44 12.14
C ASP A 98 4.35 -12.46 12.65
N SER A 99 5.18 -12.02 13.60
CA SER A 99 6.39 -12.73 14.03
C SER A 99 6.26 -13.38 15.42
N LEU A 100 5.23 -13.03 16.20
CA LEU A 100 5.04 -13.49 17.57
C LEU A 100 3.80 -14.39 17.69
N GLY A 101 4.01 -15.62 18.16
CA GLY A 101 2.98 -16.66 18.24
C GLY A 101 3.14 -17.72 17.14
N LEU A 102 2.28 -18.75 17.16
CA LEU A 102 2.16 -19.68 16.02
C LEU A 102 1.04 -19.16 15.13
N PRO A 103 1.32 -18.32 14.11
CA PRO A 103 0.27 -17.86 13.21
C PRO A 103 -0.33 -19.08 12.52
N ASN A 104 -1.66 -19.18 12.59
CA ASN A 104 -2.40 -20.20 11.89
C ASN A 104 -2.88 -19.62 10.56
N PHE A 105 -2.25 -20.04 9.47
CA PHE A 105 -2.59 -19.62 8.12
C PHE A 105 -3.50 -20.61 7.39
N ARG A 106 -4.02 -21.62 8.08
CA ARG A 106 -4.88 -22.66 7.48
C ARG A 106 -6.08 -22.10 6.72
N LYS A 107 -6.56 -20.93 7.09
CA LYS A 107 -7.72 -20.26 6.50
C LYS A 107 -7.37 -19.08 5.60
N GLY A 108 -6.08 -18.81 5.39
CA GLY A 108 -5.59 -17.70 4.59
C GLY A 108 -4.60 -16.82 5.35
N SER A 109 -4.17 -15.74 4.70
CA SER A 109 -3.21 -14.78 5.24
C SER A 109 -3.51 -13.39 4.68
N ASN A 110 -3.23 -12.35 5.46
CA ASN A 110 -3.34 -10.96 5.05
C ASN A 110 -1.96 -10.41 4.64
N PHE A 111 -1.82 -10.03 3.37
CA PHE A 111 -0.59 -9.45 2.81
C PHE A 111 -0.65 -7.92 2.69
N ALA A 112 -1.80 -7.31 3.03
CA ALA A 112 -1.96 -5.88 2.91
C ALA A 112 -1.03 -5.15 3.89
N ALA A 113 -0.48 -4.04 3.42
CA ALA A 113 0.39 -3.17 4.20
C ALA A 113 -0.14 -1.74 4.18
N ALA A 114 -0.10 -1.07 5.33
CA ALA A 114 -0.51 0.33 5.43
C ALA A 114 0.27 1.20 4.43
N ALA A 115 -0.40 2.18 3.84
CA ALA A 115 0.15 3.09 2.83
C ALA A 115 0.71 2.43 1.54
N ALA A 116 0.46 1.14 1.30
CA ALA A 116 0.92 0.47 0.10
C ALA A 116 0.32 1.06 -1.18
N THR A 117 1.14 1.12 -2.23
CA THR A 117 0.79 1.56 -3.59
C THR A 117 0.77 0.37 -4.54
N ILE A 118 0.03 0.49 -5.64
CA ILE A 118 0.13 -0.46 -6.75
C ILE A 118 1.50 -0.30 -7.42
N LEU A 119 1.91 0.95 -7.69
CA LEU A 119 3.20 1.24 -8.29
C LEU A 119 4.36 0.80 -7.35
N PRO A 120 5.51 0.41 -7.93
CA PRO A 120 6.70 0.09 -7.15
C PRO A 120 7.07 1.21 -6.18
N ALA A 121 7.48 0.81 -4.98
CA ALA A 121 7.93 1.76 -3.96
C ALA A 121 9.21 2.48 -4.42
N THR A 122 9.30 3.76 -4.11
CA THR A 122 10.48 4.60 -4.33
C THR A 122 11.08 5.02 -2.99
N ALA A 123 12.22 5.72 -3.00
CA ALA A 123 12.84 6.22 -1.78
C ALA A 123 11.99 7.23 -0.98
N SER A 124 10.92 7.77 -1.57
CA SER A 124 9.95 8.66 -0.92
C SER A 124 8.63 7.97 -0.55
N SER A 125 8.48 6.67 -0.86
CA SER A 125 7.27 5.93 -0.51
C SER A 125 7.21 5.69 1.00
N LEU A 126 6.02 5.88 1.58
CA LEU A 126 5.75 5.61 2.99
C LEU A 126 5.78 4.12 3.34
N CYS A 127 5.56 3.26 2.33
CA CYS A 127 5.52 1.82 2.49
C CYS A 127 6.38 1.14 1.42
N PRO A 128 7.32 0.24 1.80
CA PRO A 128 8.13 -0.50 0.84
C PRO A 128 7.36 -1.67 0.20
N PHE A 129 6.23 -2.09 0.79
CA PHE A 129 5.46 -3.25 0.38
C PHE A 129 4.40 -2.90 -0.68
N SER A 130 4.86 -2.44 -1.84
CA SER A 130 4.00 -2.23 -3.03
C SER A 130 3.26 -3.51 -3.45
N PHE A 131 2.24 -3.38 -4.29
CA PHE A 131 1.43 -4.52 -4.75
C PHE A 131 2.27 -5.68 -5.30
N GLY A 132 3.28 -5.39 -6.14
CA GLY A 132 4.18 -6.42 -6.67
C GLY A 132 4.98 -7.16 -5.57
N VAL A 133 5.32 -6.46 -4.48
CA VAL A 133 5.97 -7.07 -3.32
C VAL A 133 4.98 -7.95 -2.54
N GLN A 134 3.74 -7.50 -2.34
CA GLN A 134 2.69 -8.30 -1.70
C GLN A 134 2.37 -9.58 -2.49
N VAL A 135 2.32 -9.49 -3.82
CA VAL A 135 2.20 -10.66 -4.71
C VAL A 135 3.40 -11.60 -4.51
N SER A 136 4.62 -11.07 -4.50
CA SER A 136 5.83 -11.89 -4.29
C SER A 136 5.84 -12.57 -2.92
N GLN A 137 5.36 -11.90 -1.87
CA GLN A 137 5.17 -12.46 -0.55
C GLN A 137 4.16 -13.62 -0.57
N PHE A 138 3.04 -13.47 -1.27
CA PHE A 138 2.08 -14.56 -1.45
C PHE A 138 2.70 -15.76 -2.19
N LEU A 139 3.47 -15.53 -3.26
CA LEU A 139 4.13 -16.64 -4.00
C LEU A 139 5.12 -17.40 -3.11
N ARG A 140 5.90 -16.68 -2.32
CA ARG A 140 6.80 -17.28 -1.32
C ARG A 140 6.01 -18.06 -0.26
N PHE A 141 4.91 -17.49 0.23
CA PHE A 141 4.02 -18.15 1.19
C PHE A 141 3.47 -19.47 0.63
N LYS A 142 2.93 -19.45 -0.59
CA LYS A 142 2.42 -20.65 -1.26
C LYS A 142 3.51 -21.71 -1.41
N ALA A 143 4.67 -21.35 -1.96
CA ALA A 143 5.78 -22.28 -2.15
C ALA A 143 6.21 -22.93 -0.83
N ARG A 144 6.30 -22.13 0.24
CA ARG A 144 6.67 -22.63 1.57
C ARG A 144 5.59 -23.52 2.19
N ALA A 145 4.31 -23.19 2.02
CA ALA A 145 3.21 -24.02 2.50
C ALA A 145 3.25 -25.41 1.84
N LEU A 146 3.42 -25.47 0.52
CA LEU A 146 3.51 -26.73 -0.22
C LEU A 146 4.73 -27.56 0.18
N GLU A 147 5.89 -26.91 0.39
CA GLU A 147 7.09 -27.58 0.90
C GLU A 147 6.86 -28.22 2.29
N LEU A 148 6.14 -27.52 3.17
CA LEU A 148 5.82 -28.03 4.51
C LEU A 148 4.82 -29.21 4.46
N ILE A 149 3.84 -29.15 3.56
CA ILE A 149 2.88 -30.25 3.33
C ILE A 149 3.62 -31.49 2.80
N ALA A 150 4.54 -31.30 1.86
CA ALA A 150 5.32 -32.40 1.29
C ALA A 150 6.22 -33.11 2.32
N LYS A 151 6.59 -32.44 3.42
CA LYS A 151 7.35 -33.02 4.55
C LYS A 151 6.48 -33.82 5.53
N GLY A 152 5.19 -33.96 5.25
CA GLY A 152 4.24 -34.74 6.03
C GLY A 152 3.29 -33.91 6.88
N ARG A 153 2.37 -34.60 7.55
CA ARG A 153 1.15 -34.01 8.12
C ARG A 153 1.32 -33.15 9.39
N LYS A 154 2.56 -32.90 9.80
CA LYS A 154 2.88 -32.15 11.03
C LYS A 154 2.36 -30.73 10.99
N PHE A 155 2.30 -30.14 9.79
CA PHE A 155 1.98 -28.72 9.60
C PHE A 155 0.56 -28.47 9.07
N ASP A 156 -0.22 -29.50 8.72
CA ASP A 156 -1.60 -29.41 8.17
C ASP A 156 -2.54 -28.51 9.00
N LYS A 157 -2.32 -28.45 10.32
CA LYS A 157 -3.13 -27.60 11.21
C LYS A 157 -2.80 -26.10 11.14
N TYR A 158 -1.70 -25.73 10.50
CA TYR A 158 -1.16 -24.37 10.48
C TYR A 158 -1.04 -23.76 9.08
N VAL A 159 -0.94 -24.58 8.03
CA VAL A 159 -0.80 -24.10 6.64
C VAL A 159 -2.05 -24.40 5.82
N PRO A 160 -2.35 -23.63 4.76
CA PRO A 160 -3.46 -23.94 3.87
C PRO A 160 -3.21 -25.24 3.11
N ASP A 161 -4.24 -26.06 2.96
CA ASP A 161 -4.21 -27.21 2.04
C ASP A 161 -3.96 -26.74 0.60
N GLU A 162 -3.35 -27.58 -0.24
CA GLU A 162 -2.97 -27.22 -1.62
C GLU A 162 -4.15 -26.72 -2.46
N ASN A 163 -5.33 -27.33 -2.30
CA ASN A 163 -6.55 -26.95 -3.03
C ASN A 163 -7.09 -25.56 -2.63
N ILE A 164 -6.65 -24.99 -1.50
CA ILE A 164 -7.07 -23.66 -1.05
C ILE A 164 -6.46 -22.58 -1.95
N PHE A 165 -5.31 -22.82 -2.57
CA PHE A 165 -4.72 -21.83 -3.49
C PHE A 165 -5.52 -21.65 -4.79
N GLU A 166 -6.37 -22.61 -5.14
CA GLU A 166 -7.30 -22.47 -6.27
C GLU A 166 -8.65 -21.90 -5.82
N LYS A 167 -9.16 -22.39 -4.69
CA LYS A 167 -10.50 -22.06 -4.16
C LYS A 167 -10.54 -20.81 -3.27
N GLY A 168 -9.39 -20.26 -2.94
CA GLY A 168 -9.26 -19.10 -2.07
C GLY A 168 -9.83 -17.84 -2.72
N LEU A 169 -10.38 -16.96 -1.88
CA LEU A 169 -10.83 -15.63 -2.29
C LEU A 169 -9.69 -14.63 -2.15
N TYR A 170 -9.27 -14.05 -3.26
CA TYR A 170 -8.19 -13.08 -3.36
C TYR A 170 -8.78 -11.68 -3.37
N MET A 171 -8.64 -10.95 -2.27
CA MET A 171 -9.26 -9.63 -2.08
C MET A 171 -8.25 -8.51 -2.28
N PHE A 172 -8.65 -7.46 -2.99
CA PHE A 172 -7.80 -6.30 -3.28
C PHE A 172 -8.53 -4.99 -2.96
N ASP A 173 -7.96 -4.19 -2.07
CA ASP A 173 -8.33 -2.79 -1.81
C ASP A 173 -7.03 -1.98 -1.83
N ILE A 174 -6.65 -1.49 -3.02
CA ILE A 174 -5.37 -0.82 -3.25
C ILE A 174 -5.50 0.16 -4.44
N GLY A 175 -4.61 1.15 -4.51
CA GLY A 175 -4.62 2.20 -5.54
C GLY A 175 -5.01 3.58 -5.01
N GLN A 176 -5.73 3.65 -3.88
CA GLN A 176 -6.08 4.94 -3.26
C GLN A 176 -4.83 5.74 -2.85
N ASN A 177 -3.79 5.07 -2.35
CA ASN A 177 -2.53 5.71 -1.96
C ASN A 177 -1.74 6.24 -3.17
N ASP A 178 -1.80 5.56 -4.33
CA ASP A 178 -1.19 6.04 -5.58
C ASP A 178 -1.78 7.39 -6.00
N LEU A 179 -3.12 7.54 -5.88
CA LEU A 179 -3.81 8.79 -6.21
C LEU A 179 -3.57 9.86 -5.13
N ALA A 180 -3.77 9.52 -3.85
CA ALA A 180 -3.65 10.45 -2.73
C ALA A 180 -2.25 11.06 -2.63
N GLY A 181 -1.20 10.22 -2.69
CA GLY A 181 0.18 10.67 -2.64
C GLY A 181 0.55 11.57 -3.82
N ALA A 182 -0.02 11.32 -5.00
CA ALA A 182 0.29 12.10 -6.20
C ALA A 182 -0.20 13.56 -6.12
N PHE A 183 -1.33 13.84 -5.44
CA PHE A 183 -1.84 15.21 -5.27
C PHE A 183 -0.90 16.15 -4.52
N TYR A 184 0.08 15.62 -3.78
CA TYR A 184 1.09 16.45 -3.10
C TYR A 184 2.14 17.05 -4.04
N SER A 185 2.28 16.53 -5.27
CA SER A 185 3.33 16.95 -6.20
C SER A 185 2.91 17.06 -7.67
N LYS A 186 1.71 16.60 -8.03
CA LYS A 186 1.21 16.55 -9.41
C LYS A 186 -0.10 17.29 -9.58
N THR A 187 -0.34 17.77 -10.80
CA THR A 187 -1.65 18.31 -11.21
C THR A 187 -2.65 17.18 -11.45
N LEU A 188 -3.94 17.50 -11.48
CA LEU A 188 -4.98 16.53 -11.80
C LEU A 188 -4.71 15.83 -13.15
N ASP A 189 -4.37 16.58 -14.20
CA ASP A 189 -4.11 16.00 -15.52
C ASP A 189 -2.95 15.00 -15.51
N GLN A 190 -1.88 15.29 -14.78
CA GLN A 190 -0.75 14.36 -14.60
C GLN A 190 -1.16 13.11 -13.83
N ILE A 191 -2.05 13.24 -12.84
CA ILE A 191 -2.58 12.10 -12.09
C ILE A 191 -3.45 11.24 -12.99
N LEU A 192 -4.39 11.84 -13.73
CA LEU A 192 -5.25 11.12 -14.68
C LEU A 192 -4.43 10.38 -15.75
N ALA A 193 -3.38 11.02 -16.26
CA ALA A 193 -2.45 10.42 -17.22
C ALA A 193 -1.65 9.24 -16.65
N SER A 194 -1.49 9.14 -15.32
CA SER A 194 -0.76 8.04 -14.67
C SER A 194 -1.60 6.79 -14.40
N ILE A 195 -2.94 6.92 -14.41
CA ILE A 195 -3.88 5.82 -14.11
C ILE A 195 -3.63 4.58 -14.99
N PRO A 196 -3.42 4.68 -16.31
CA PRO A 196 -3.15 3.52 -17.15
C PRO A 196 -1.90 2.73 -16.70
N THR A 197 -0.85 3.42 -16.26
CA THR A 197 0.37 2.78 -15.74
C THR A 197 0.12 2.08 -14.42
N ILE A 198 -0.64 2.70 -13.52
CA ILE A 198 -1.05 2.09 -12.24
C ILE A 198 -1.81 0.79 -12.52
N LEU A 199 -2.80 0.82 -13.41
CA LEU A 199 -3.63 -0.35 -13.73
C LEU A 199 -2.86 -1.44 -14.49
N LEU A 200 -1.85 -1.08 -15.29
CA LEU A 200 -0.97 -2.06 -15.92
C LEU A 200 -0.17 -2.87 -14.89
N GLU A 201 0.33 -2.23 -13.84
CA GLU A 201 1.02 -2.93 -12.74
C GLU A 201 0.05 -3.81 -11.92
N LEU A 202 -1.19 -3.35 -11.70
CA LEU A 202 -2.23 -4.18 -11.09
C LEU A 202 -2.54 -5.42 -11.95
N GLU A 203 -2.71 -5.24 -13.27
CA GLU A 203 -2.96 -6.33 -14.21
C GLU A 203 -1.83 -7.37 -14.17
N LYS A 204 -0.56 -6.94 -14.16
CA LYS A 204 0.60 -7.84 -14.05
C LYS A 204 0.57 -8.68 -12.78
N GLY A 205 0.27 -8.06 -11.62
CA GLY A 205 0.20 -8.80 -10.37
C GLY A 205 -0.98 -9.78 -10.32
N ILE A 206 -2.15 -9.40 -10.83
CA ILE A 206 -3.31 -10.30 -10.96
C ILE A 206 -2.97 -11.48 -11.87
N LYS A 207 -2.34 -11.22 -13.02
CA LYS A 207 -1.87 -12.29 -13.92
C LYS A 207 -0.93 -13.24 -13.20
N ASN A 208 0.05 -12.73 -12.46
CA ASN A 208 0.99 -13.58 -11.70
C ASN A 208 0.27 -14.46 -10.67
N LEU A 209 -0.76 -13.95 -10.00
CA LEU A 209 -1.58 -14.74 -9.09
C LEU A 209 -2.39 -15.82 -9.82
N TYR A 210 -2.99 -15.46 -10.96
CA TYR A 210 -3.75 -16.38 -11.82
C TYR A 210 -2.86 -17.53 -12.35
N ASP A 211 -1.68 -17.21 -12.87
CA ASP A 211 -0.66 -18.18 -13.32
C ASP A 211 -0.25 -19.12 -12.16
N GLN A 212 -0.45 -18.68 -10.92
CA GLN A 212 -0.15 -19.38 -9.68
C GLN A 212 -1.39 -20.02 -9.07
N GLY A 213 -2.43 -20.25 -9.86
CA GLY A 213 -3.60 -21.04 -9.50
C GLY A 213 -4.75 -20.26 -8.89
N ALA A 214 -4.61 -18.96 -8.58
CA ALA A 214 -5.72 -18.17 -8.05
C ALA A 214 -6.87 -18.11 -9.07
N ARG A 215 -8.12 -18.31 -8.61
CA ARG A 215 -9.31 -18.27 -9.47
C ARG A 215 -10.40 -17.31 -9.03
N TYR A 216 -10.46 -16.89 -7.78
CA TYR A 216 -11.53 -15.99 -7.30
C TYR A 216 -10.94 -14.65 -6.89
N PHE A 217 -11.08 -13.64 -7.75
CA PHE A 217 -10.58 -12.29 -7.53
C PHE A 217 -11.72 -11.36 -7.12
N TRP A 218 -11.58 -10.70 -5.97
CA TRP A 218 -12.53 -9.74 -5.44
C TRP A 218 -11.87 -8.37 -5.33
N ILE A 219 -12.16 -7.50 -6.30
CA ILE A 219 -11.41 -6.27 -6.55
C ILE A 219 -12.27 -5.07 -6.18
N HIS A 220 -11.91 -4.38 -5.11
CA HIS A 220 -12.57 -3.16 -4.67
C HIS A 220 -12.03 -1.97 -5.45
N ASN A 221 -12.93 -1.06 -5.83
CA ASN A 221 -12.53 0.24 -6.35
C ASN A 221 -12.07 1.19 -5.22
N THR A 222 -11.65 2.41 -5.55
CA THR A 222 -11.24 3.39 -4.53
C THR A 222 -12.42 4.15 -3.96
N GLY A 223 -12.35 4.58 -2.69
CA GLY A 223 -13.40 5.37 -2.06
C GLY A 223 -13.44 6.84 -2.54
N PRO A 224 -14.39 7.65 -2.02
CA PRO A 224 -14.47 9.08 -2.32
C PRO A 224 -13.31 9.84 -1.67
N LEU A 225 -12.17 9.83 -2.36
CA LEU A 225 -10.90 10.36 -1.88
C LEU A 225 -11.00 11.83 -1.45
N GLY A 226 -11.80 12.64 -2.14
CA GLY A 226 -11.98 14.05 -1.81
C GLY A 226 -12.75 14.31 -0.52
N CYS A 227 -13.44 13.31 0.01
CA CYS A 227 -14.23 13.42 1.23
C CYS A 227 -13.44 13.06 2.50
N LEU A 228 -12.17 12.67 2.38
CA LEU A 228 -11.33 12.41 3.54
C LEU A 228 -11.03 13.73 4.27
N PRO A 229 -11.25 13.84 5.59
CA PRO A 229 -10.98 15.07 6.33
C PRO A 229 -9.55 15.58 6.15
N GLN A 230 -8.57 14.68 6.01
CA GLN A 230 -7.20 15.03 5.65
C GLN A 230 -7.11 15.81 4.33
N ASN A 231 -7.77 15.32 3.27
CA ASN A 231 -7.71 15.95 1.96
C ASN A 231 -8.49 17.27 1.94
N ILE A 232 -9.62 17.35 2.66
CA ILE A 232 -10.38 18.60 2.80
C ILE A 232 -9.52 19.63 3.55
N ALA A 233 -8.88 19.26 4.66
CA ALA A 233 -8.02 20.17 5.42
C ALA A 233 -6.83 20.71 4.58
N LYS A 234 -6.26 19.87 3.73
CA LYS A 234 -5.07 20.23 2.93
C LYS A 234 -5.39 20.94 1.62
N PHE A 235 -6.41 20.48 0.89
CA PHE A 235 -6.68 20.90 -0.50
C PHE A 235 -8.03 21.61 -0.67
N GLY A 236 -8.87 21.60 0.37
CA GLY A 236 -10.21 22.18 0.39
C GLY A 236 -10.30 23.57 1.04
N THR A 237 -9.18 24.28 1.21
CA THR A 237 -9.16 25.63 1.80
C THR A 237 -9.86 26.69 0.94
N ASP A 238 -10.01 26.41 -0.36
CA ASP A 238 -10.79 27.20 -1.31
C ASP A 238 -12.13 26.50 -1.56
N SER A 239 -13.22 27.12 -1.08
CA SER A 239 -14.58 26.58 -1.21
C SER A 239 -15.02 26.31 -2.66
N SER A 240 -14.44 27.00 -3.66
CA SER A 240 -14.76 26.76 -5.07
C SER A 240 -14.29 25.39 -5.58
N LYS A 241 -13.40 24.73 -4.83
CA LYS A 241 -12.87 23.40 -5.14
C LYS A 241 -13.70 22.28 -4.51
N LEU A 242 -14.67 22.62 -3.66
CA LEU A 242 -15.52 21.66 -2.97
C LEU A 242 -16.78 21.37 -3.77
N ASP A 243 -17.20 20.11 -3.79
CA ASP A 243 -18.50 19.71 -4.34
C ASP A 243 -19.63 19.99 -3.33
N GLY A 244 -20.87 19.67 -3.72
CA GLY A 244 -22.06 19.90 -2.88
C GLY A 244 -22.08 19.13 -1.54
N LEU A 245 -21.16 18.18 -1.35
CA LEU A 245 -20.98 17.44 -0.09
C LEU A 245 -19.81 17.98 0.75
N GLY A 246 -19.14 19.05 0.30
CA GLY A 246 -17.96 19.62 0.94
C GLY A 246 -16.68 18.83 0.66
N CYS A 247 -16.67 17.95 -0.35
CA CYS A 247 -15.52 17.13 -0.70
C CYS A 247 -14.67 17.77 -1.81
N VAL A 248 -13.36 17.54 -1.80
CA VAL A 248 -12.45 18.09 -2.83
C VAL A 248 -12.73 17.46 -4.20
N SER A 249 -13.25 18.26 -5.13
CA SER A 249 -13.78 17.80 -6.42
C SER A 249 -12.73 17.08 -7.27
N SER A 250 -11.50 17.61 -7.34
CA SER A 250 -10.41 17.04 -8.13
C SER A 250 -10.01 15.64 -7.66
N HIS A 251 -10.03 15.39 -6.35
CA HIS A 251 -9.70 14.10 -5.76
C HIS A 251 -10.79 13.07 -6.08
N ASN A 252 -12.05 13.46 -5.95
CA ASN A 252 -13.18 12.62 -6.35
C ASN A 252 -13.19 12.35 -7.86
N GLN A 253 -12.76 13.30 -8.69
CA GLN A 253 -12.61 13.09 -10.14
C GLN A 253 -11.53 12.07 -10.47
N ALA A 254 -10.36 12.14 -9.82
CA ALA A 254 -9.30 11.16 -9.99
C ALA A 254 -9.75 9.75 -9.55
N ALA A 255 -10.39 9.63 -8.38
CA ALA A 255 -10.95 8.37 -7.89
C ALA A 255 -11.99 7.79 -8.87
N LYS A 256 -12.95 8.60 -9.35
CA LYS A 256 -13.94 8.15 -10.34
C LYS A 256 -13.31 7.69 -11.65
N THR A 257 -12.27 8.38 -12.12
CA THR A 257 -11.58 8.02 -13.36
C THR A 257 -10.79 6.72 -13.21
N PHE A 258 -10.11 6.53 -12.08
CA PHE A 258 -9.45 5.28 -11.74
C PHE A 258 -10.47 4.13 -11.66
N ASN A 259 -11.59 4.35 -10.96
CA ASN A 259 -12.64 3.35 -10.78
C ASN A 259 -13.29 2.93 -12.11
N LEU A 260 -13.47 3.86 -13.04
CA LEU A 260 -13.99 3.58 -14.39
C LEU A 260 -13.02 2.68 -15.17
N GLN A 261 -11.73 3.01 -15.19
CA GLN A 261 -10.73 2.23 -15.90
C GLN A 261 -10.48 0.87 -15.22
N LEU A 262 -10.55 0.80 -13.89
CA LEU A 262 -10.46 -0.44 -13.12
C LEU A 262 -11.62 -1.39 -13.46
N ARG A 263 -12.85 -0.88 -13.62
CA ARG A 263 -14.00 -1.69 -14.04
C ARG A 263 -13.79 -2.26 -15.44
N ALA A 264 -13.26 -1.45 -16.37
CA ALA A 264 -12.91 -1.91 -17.71
C ALA A 264 -11.82 -3.00 -17.67
N LEU A 265 -10.80 -2.84 -16.81
CA LEU A 265 -9.79 -3.87 -16.58
C LEU A 265 -10.42 -5.16 -16.03
N CYS A 266 -11.33 -5.08 -15.05
CA CYS A 266 -12.03 -6.26 -14.53
C CYS A 266 -12.83 -6.97 -15.64
N THR A 267 -13.52 -6.22 -16.49
CA THR A 267 -14.24 -6.77 -17.66
C THR A 267 -13.29 -7.47 -18.63
N LYS A 268 -12.12 -6.87 -18.90
CA LYS A 268 -11.07 -7.49 -19.72
C LYS A 268 -10.57 -8.79 -19.09
N LEU A 269 -10.30 -8.81 -17.78
CA LEU A 269 -9.83 -10.00 -17.07
C LEU A 269 -10.85 -11.14 -17.09
N GLN A 270 -12.15 -10.84 -16.93
CA GLN A 270 -13.24 -11.82 -17.08
C GLN A 270 -13.23 -12.48 -18.47
N GLY A 271 -12.96 -11.72 -19.53
CA GLY A 271 -12.85 -12.26 -20.90
C GLY A 271 -11.56 -13.03 -21.15
N GLN A 272 -10.45 -12.67 -20.50
CA GLN A 272 -9.16 -13.32 -20.68
C GLN A 272 -8.99 -14.61 -19.87
N TYR A 273 -9.65 -14.71 -18.71
CA TYR A 273 -9.52 -15.82 -17.77
C TYR A 273 -10.87 -16.48 -17.50
N PRO A 274 -11.43 -17.23 -18.48
CA PRO A 274 -12.79 -17.77 -18.40
C PRO A 274 -12.98 -18.86 -17.34
N ASP A 275 -11.90 -19.44 -16.82
CA ASP A 275 -11.90 -20.39 -15.69
C ASP A 275 -11.78 -19.68 -14.32
N SER A 276 -11.72 -18.35 -14.31
CA SER A 276 -11.66 -17.54 -13.09
C SER A 276 -12.95 -16.73 -12.88
N ASN A 277 -13.23 -16.37 -11.64
CA ASN A 277 -14.27 -15.41 -11.28
C ASN A 277 -13.63 -14.11 -10.82
N VAL A 278 -13.80 -13.05 -11.61
CA VAL A 278 -13.32 -11.71 -11.29
C VAL A 278 -14.53 -10.85 -10.96
N THR A 279 -14.64 -10.41 -9.71
CA THR A 279 -15.73 -9.58 -9.21
C THR A 279 -15.21 -8.18 -8.88
N TYR A 280 -15.71 -7.17 -9.60
CA TYR A 280 -15.49 -5.77 -9.26
C TYR A 280 -16.47 -5.33 -8.17
N VAL A 281 -16.05 -4.48 -7.23
CA VAL A 281 -16.91 -3.94 -6.15
C VAL A 281 -16.84 -2.43 -6.11
N ASP A 282 -18.01 -1.79 -6.22
CA ASP A 282 -18.15 -0.34 -6.18
C ASP A 282 -18.29 0.21 -4.76
N ILE A 283 -17.17 0.27 -4.03
CA ILE A 283 -17.15 0.85 -2.68
C ILE A 283 -17.24 2.38 -2.70
N PHE A 284 -16.88 3.04 -3.80
CA PHE A 284 -17.05 4.48 -3.99
C PHE A 284 -18.49 4.89 -3.79
N THR A 285 -19.42 4.22 -4.48
CA THR A 285 -20.84 4.54 -4.41
C THR A 285 -21.40 4.29 -3.01
N ILE A 286 -21.01 3.18 -2.36
CA ILE A 286 -21.42 2.87 -0.99
C ILE A 286 -21.00 3.97 -0.01
N LYS A 287 -19.70 4.31 -0.03
CA LYS A 287 -19.11 5.30 0.88
C LYS A 287 -19.65 6.72 0.62
N SER A 288 -19.81 7.09 -0.65
CA SER A 288 -20.40 8.38 -1.03
C SER A 288 -21.86 8.49 -0.57
N SER A 289 -22.63 7.41 -0.73
CA SER A 289 -24.03 7.34 -0.26
C SER A 289 -24.13 7.43 1.26
N LEU A 290 -23.21 6.77 1.98
CA LEU A 290 -23.11 6.87 3.44
C LEU A 290 -22.84 8.32 3.88
N ILE A 291 -21.86 9.00 3.28
CA ILE A 291 -21.54 10.40 3.59
C ILE A 291 -22.74 11.32 3.30
N ALA A 292 -23.38 11.16 2.14
CA ALA A 292 -24.52 12.00 1.74
C ALA A 292 -25.77 11.79 2.60
N ASN A 293 -25.96 10.61 3.16
CA ASN A 293 -27.16 10.22 3.91
C ASN A 293 -26.86 9.82 5.37
N TYR A 294 -25.75 10.30 5.92
CA TYR A 294 -25.16 9.84 7.19
C TYR A 294 -26.19 9.78 8.34
N SER A 295 -27.04 10.81 8.45
CA SER A 295 -28.08 10.92 9.49
C SER A 295 -29.16 9.84 9.40
N ARG A 296 -29.44 9.31 8.20
CA ARG A 296 -30.39 8.20 8.03
C ARG A 296 -29.87 6.88 8.62
N TYR A 297 -28.56 6.78 8.82
CA TYR A 297 -27.90 5.58 9.30
C TYR A 297 -27.37 5.74 10.73
N GLY A 298 -27.80 6.78 11.46
CA GLY A 298 -27.44 7.02 12.86
C GLY A 298 -26.11 7.73 13.08
N PHE A 299 -25.40 8.15 12.02
CA PHE A 299 -24.22 8.99 12.17
C PHE A 299 -24.62 10.45 12.36
N GLU A 300 -23.81 11.20 13.11
CA GLU A 300 -23.95 12.65 13.29
C GLU A 300 -22.86 13.44 12.55
N GLN A 301 -21.70 12.82 12.32
CA GLN A 301 -20.51 13.50 11.83
C GLN A 301 -19.99 12.84 10.53
N PRO A 302 -20.33 13.38 9.35
CA PRO A 302 -19.98 12.75 8.08
C PRO A 302 -18.52 12.98 7.66
N ILE A 303 -17.95 14.13 8.04
CA ILE A 303 -16.62 14.59 7.60
C ILE A 303 -15.74 15.10 8.75
N MET A 304 -16.18 14.97 10.00
CA MET A 304 -15.35 15.24 11.17
C MET A 304 -14.64 13.95 11.58
N ALA A 305 -13.37 14.03 11.97
CA ALA A 305 -12.65 12.90 12.53
C ALA A 305 -13.00 12.73 14.03
N CYS A 306 -13.28 11.49 14.43
CA CYS A 306 -13.50 11.16 15.85
C CYS A 306 -12.22 11.39 16.68
N CYS A 307 -11.08 10.91 16.20
CA CYS A 307 -9.78 11.02 16.83
C CYS A 307 -8.89 12.03 16.11
N GLY A 308 -8.69 13.18 16.75
CA GLY A 308 -7.91 14.25 16.14
C GLY A 308 -7.77 15.47 17.03
N TYR A 309 -7.40 16.59 16.40
CA TYR A 309 -7.16 17.87 17.05
C TYR A 309 -7.59 19.00 16.12
N GLY A 310 -8.00 20.15 16.68
CA GLY A 310 -8.39 21.35 15.94
C GLY A 310 -9.89 21.66 15.95
N GLY A 311 -10.74 20.71 16.37
CA GLY A 311 -12.19 20.92 16.49
C GLY A 311 -12.92 21.03 15.15
N PRO A 312 -14.22 21.40 15.16
CA PRO A 312 -15.04 21.49 13.95
C PRO A 312 -14.45 22.45 12.89
N PRO A 313 -14.68 22.19 11.59
CA PRO A 313 -15.58 21.14 11.06
C PRO A 313 -14.92 19.78 10.85
N LEU A 314 -13.59 19.68 10.88
CA LEU A 314 -12.88 18.45 10.48
C LEU A 314 -12.25 17.69 11.64
N ASN A 315 -11.93 18.36 12.75
CA ASN A 315 -11.14 17.84 13.86
C ASN A 315 -9.86 17.13 13.41
N TYR A 316 -9.14 17.72 12.45
CA TYR A 316 -7.96 17.12 11.85
C TYR A 316 -6.81 18.12 11.78
N ASP A 317 -5.62 17.68 12.19
CA ASP A 317 -4.37 18.43 12.07
C ASP A 317 -3.25 17.46 11.66
N SER A 318 -2.66 17.67 10.49
CA SER A 318 -1.62 16.78 9.94
C SER A 318 -0.33 16.75 10.76
N ARG A 319 -0.16 17.66 11.73
CA ARG A 319 1.05 17.74 12.56
C ARG A 319 1.01 16.77 13.75
N VAL A 320 -0.17 16.32 14.17
CA VAL A 320 -0.37 15.44 15.33
C VAL A 320 -1.34 14.31 14.96
N SER A 321 -0.82 13.08 14.85
CA SER A 321 -1.65 11.92 14.51
C SER A 321 -2.53 11.53 15.69
N CYS A 322 -3.62 10.80 15.45
CA CYS A 322 -4.50 10.27 16.49
C CYS A 322 -3.70 9.54 17.60
N GLY A 323 -3.94 9.89 18.86
CA GLY A 323 -3.25 9.32 20.02
C GLY A 323 -1.87 9.91 20.29
N GLU A 324 -1.31 10.70 19.39
CA GLU A 324 -0.03 11.38 19.62
C GLU A 324 -0.20 12.59 20.53
N THR A 325 0.84 12.85 21.32
CA THR A 325 1.03 14.09 22.06
C THR A 325 2.28 14.78 21.55
N LYS A 326 2.16 16.04 21.14
CA LYS A 326 3.27 16.83 20.58
C LYS A 326 3.29 18.22 21.21
N THR A 327 4.49 18.77 21.40
CA THR A 327 4.67 20.13 21.89
C THR A 327 5.06 21.05 20.74
N PHE A 328 4.23 22.06 20.48
CA PHE A 328 4.49 23.11 19.49
C PHE A 328 4.60 24.45 20.19
N ASN A 329 5.74 25.14 20.03
CA ASN A 329 5.97 26.47 20.60
C ASN A 329 5.63 26.56 22.11
N GLY A 330 6.00 25.55 22.89
CA GLY A 330 5.72 25.46 24.33
C GLY A 330 4.30 25.01 24.71
N THR A 331 3.41 24.77 23.74
CA THR A 331 2.06 24.24 23.96
C THR A 331 2.01 22.75 23.65
N THR A 332 1.64 21.93 24.64
CA THR A 332 1.44 20.49 24.46
C THR A 332 0.01 20.23 23.97
N ILE A 333 -0.11 19.61 22.81
CA ILE A 333 -1.38 19.18 22.22
C ILE A 333 -1.43 17.67 22.15
N THR A 334 -2.61 17.10 22.38
CA THR A 334 -2.87 15.66 22.23
C THR A 334 -4.06 15.49 21.30
N ALA A 335 -3.89 14.71 20.23
CA ALA A 335 -5.01 14.29 19.41
C ALA A 335 -5.79 13.19 20.13
N LYS A 336 -7.05 13.45 20.46
CA LYS A 336 -7.87 12.57 21.31
C LYS A 336 -9.04 12.00 20.52
N ALA A 337 -9.41 10.77 20.86
CA ALA A 337 -10.63 10.15 20.41
C ALA A 337 -11.87 10.86 20.98
N CYS A 338 -12.95 10.84 20.21
CA CYS A 338 -14.28 11.25 20.62
C CYS A 338 -14.88 10.26 21.65
N ASN A 339 -15.98 10.65 22.30
CA ASN A 339 -16.62 9.81 23.31
C ASN A 339 -17.36 8.61 22.71
N ASP A 340 -18.03 8.81 21.57
CA ASP A 340 -18.77 7.77 20.85
C ASP A 340 -18.35 7.76 19.38
N SER A 341 -17.63 6.71 18.98
CA SER A 341 -17.15 6.57 17.61
C SER A 341 -18.23 6.09 16.63
N SER A 342 -19.40 5.65 17.12
CA SER A 342 -20.52 5.23 16.28
C SER A 342 -21.23 6.42 15.61
N GLU A 343 -21.11 7.62 16.17
CA GLU A 343 -21.65 8.86 15.61
C GLU A 343 -20.81 9.40 14.43
N TYR A 344 -19.59 8.89 14.23
CA TYR A 344 -18.62 9.43 13.27
C TYR A 344 -18.38 8.46 12.11
N ILE A 345 -18.33 8.98 10.88
CA ILE A 345 -17.88 8.18 9.73
C ILE A 345 -16.35 8.02 9.76
N SER A 346 -15.61 9.10 10.02
CA SER A 346 -14.15 9.11 9.99
C SER A 346 -13.55 8.91 11.39
N TRP A 347 -12.60 7.98 11.50
CA TRP A 347 -11.84 7.78 12.72
C TRP A 347 -10.73 8.83 12.89
N ASP A 348 -9.78 8.94 11.96
CA ASP A 348 -8.56 9.77 12.12
C ASP A 348 -8.34 10.76 10.97
N GLY A 349 -9.36 10.98 10.14
CA GLY A 349 -9.28 11.82 8.95
C GLY A 349 -8.84 11.10 7.67
N ILE A 350 -8.50 9.82 7.76
CA ILE A 350 -8.16 8.96 6.61
C ILE A 350 -9.02 7.69 6.65
N HIS A 351 -9.07 7.04 7.80
CA HIS A 351 -9.75 5.77 8.00
C HIS A 351 -11.18 5.96 8.50
N TYR A 352 -12.04 4.99 8.19
CA TYR A 352 -13.42 4.96 8.65
C TYR A 352 -13.51 4.31 10.03
N THR A 353 -14.51 4.69 10.84
CA THR A 353 -14.78 4.05 12.14
C THR A 353 -15.21 2.59 11.95
N GLU A 354 -15.20 1.81 13.04
CA GLU A 354 -15.70 0.43 13.02
C GLU A 354 -17.14 0.37 12.53
N THR A 355 -18.03 1.19 13.08
CA THR A 355 -19.45 1.27 12.68
C THR A 355 -19.62 1.61 11.20
N ALA A 356 -18.85 2.58 10.69
CA ALA A 356 -18.88 2.93 9.27
C ALA A 356 -18.38 1.77 8.39
N ASN A 357 -17.32 1.05 8.80
CA ASN A 357 -16.85 -0.12 8.07
C ASN A 357 -17.86 -1.28 8.09
N GLN A 358 -18.56 -1.50 9.21
CA GLN A 358 -19.65 -2.48 9.31
C GLN A 358 -20.80 -2.15 8.37
N TYR A 359 -21.20 -0.88 8.29
CA TYR A 359 -22.16 -0.44 7.29
C TYR A 359 -21.68 -0.75 5.87
N VAL A 360 -20.46 -0.34 5.50
CA VAL A 360 -19.95 -0.55 4.15
C VAL A 360 -19.86 -2.04 3.81
N ALA A 361 -19.36 -2.88 4.72
CA ALA A 361 -19.34 -4.33 4.56
C ALA A 361 -20.75 -4.90 4.34
N SER A 362 -21.74 -4.47 5.14
CA SER A 362 -23.13 -4.91 4.96
C SER A 362 -23.67 -4.59 3.57
N GLN A 363 -23.31 -3.43 3.00
CA GLN A 363 -23.74 -3.02 1.66
C GLN A 363 -23.04 -3.84 0.57
N ILE A 364 -21.74 -4.12 0.72
CA ILE A 364 -21.01 -5.00 -0.20
C ILE A 364 -21.65 -6.38 -0.26
N LEU A 365 -22.00 -6.95 0.89
CA LEU A 365 -22.57 -8.30 1.02
C LEU A 365 -23.97 -8.42 0.41
N THR A 366 -24.66 -7.31 0.14
CA THR A 366 -25.90 -7.35 -0.65
C THR A 366 -25.67 -7.83 -2.09
N GLY A 367 -24.44 -7.75 -2.60
CA GLY A 367 -24.08 -8.08 -3.98
C GLY A 367 -24.57 -7.09 -5.04
N LYS A 368 -25.31 -6.04 -4.65
CA LYS A 368 -25.86 -5.02 -5.57
C LYS A 368 -24.78 -4.10 -6.15
N TYR A 369 -23.69 -3.92 -5.42
CA TYR A 369 -22.55 -3.08 -5.82
C TYR A 369 -21.44 -3.90 -6.47
N SER A 370 -21.73 -5.13 -6.88
CA SER A 370 -20.77 -6.03 -7.50
C SER A 370 -21.05 -6.23 -8.97
N ASP A 371 -19.99 -6.42 -9.75
CA ASP A 371 -20.05 -6.73 -11.18
C ASP A 371 -19.17 -7.96 -11.47
N PRO A 372 -19.78 -9.13 -11.79
CA PRO A 372 -21.23 -9.36 -11.88
C PRO A 372 -21.93 -9.29 -10.51
N PRO A 373 -23.23 -8.95 -10.46
CA PRO A 373 -24.00 -8.94 -9.22
C PRO A 373 -24.24 -10.37 -8.72
N PHE A 374 -24.25 -10.56 -7.40
CA PHE A 374 -24.54 -11.84 -6.76
C PHE A 374 -25.70 -11.78 -5.74
N SER A 375 -26.44 -10.67 -5.73
CA SER A 375 -27.68 -10.51 -4.97
C SER A 375 -28.64 -11.64 -5.35
N ASP A 376 -28.90 -12.55 -4.40
CA ASP A 376 -29.84 -13.70 -4.40
C ASP A 376 -29.23 -14.99 -3.79
N LYS A 377 -27.96 -14.98 -3.33
CA LYS A 377 -27.29 -16.19 -2.80
C LYS A 377 -26.74 -16.13 -1.37
N MET A 378 -26.89 -15.03 -0.62
CA MET A 378 -26.35 -14.94 0.75
C MET A 378 -27.40 -14.53 1.80
N PRO A 379 -27.63 -15.32 2.86
CA PRO A 379 -28.61 -15.04 3.91
C PRO A 379 -28.12 -14.07 5.00
N PHE A 380 -26.89 -13.55 4.90
CA PHE A 380 -26.28 -12.73 5.94
C PHE A 380 -26.69 -11.26 5.82
N LEU A 381 -27.93 -10.96 6.18
CA LEU A 381 -28.24 -9.63 6.71
C LEU A 381 -27.59 -9.56 8.09
N LEU A 382 -26.40 -8.95 8.16
CA LEU A 382 -25.87 -8.45 9.44
C LEU A 382 -27.01 -7.71 10.13
N LYS A 383 -27.49 -8.24 11.26
CA LYS A 383 -28.39 -7.50 12.13
C LYS A 383 -27.57 -6.37 12.74
N LEU A 384 -27.45 -5.26 12.02
CA LEU A 384 -26.96 -4.02 12.56
C LEU A 384 -27.87 -3.68 13.74
N LYS A 385 -27.35 -3.81 14.96
CA LYS A 385 -28.01 -3.29 16.16
C LYS A 385 -27.84 -1.77 16.09
N PHE A 386 -28.84 -1.11 15.53
CA PHE A 386 -29.03 0.33 15.72
C PHE A 386 -29.53 0.59 17.13
#